data_AF-A0A933WMZ1-F1
#
_entry.id   AF-A0A933WMZ1-F1
#
_cell.length_a   1.000
_cell.length_b   1.000
_cell.length_c   1.000
_cell.angle_alpha   90.00
_cell.angle_beta   90.00
_cell.angle_gamma   90.00
#
_symmetry.space_group_name_H-M   'P 1'
#
loop_
_entity.id
_entity.type
_entity.pdbx_description
1 polymer ?
#
loop_
_entity_poly.entity_id
_entity_poly.type
_entity_poly.pdbx_seq_one_letter_code
_entity_poly.pdbx_strand_id
1 'polypeptide(L)' 'MHDALGSPQPLRLFPEKLFYKIGEVSRIVGVESYVLRYWETEFPFLSPRKSKSGQRVYTKKDVDLI' A
#
# COMPACT_ATOMS: atom_id res chain seq x y z
N MET A 1 -9.96 32.44 17.39
CA MET A 1 -11.17 31.62 17.19
C MET A 1 -11.18 31.19 15.72
N HIS A 2 -11.17 29.87 15.47
CA HIS A 2 -11.32 29.16 14.17
C HIS A 2 -10.12 29.35 13.20
N ASP A 3 -9.36 28.35 12.73
CA ASP A 3 -9.58 26.91 12.62
C ASP A 3 -8.26 26.13 12.75
N ALA A 4 -8.24 25.17 13.67
CA ALA A 4 -7.24 24.12 13.73
C ALA A 4 -7.66 23.00 12.76
N LEU A 5 -7.50 23.20 11.45
CA LEU A 5 -7.52 22.08 10.53
C LEU A 5 -6.16 21.40 10.61
N GLY A 6 -6.03 20.52 11.60
CA GLY A 6 -4.96 19.53 11.64
C GLY A 6 -4.89 18.87 10.28
N SER A 7 -3.79 19.10 9.56
CA SER A 7 -3.48 18.37 8.34
C SER A 7 -3.80 16.90 8.58
N PRO A 8 -4.49 16.21 7.66
CA PRO A 8 -4.63 14.77 7.80
C PRO A 8 -3.21 14.23 7.79
N GLN A 9 -2.69 13.88 8.96
CA GLN A 9 -1.44 13.16 9.03
C GLN A 9 -1.77 11.85 8.32
N PRO A 10 -1.23 11.58 7.12
CA PRO A 10 -1.44 10.27 6.52
C PRO A 10 -0.88 9.29 7.55
N LEU A 11 -1.68 8.29 7.89
CA LEU A 11 -1.46 7.34 8.97
C LEU A 11 -0.05 6.73 8.86
N ARG A 12 0.96 7.40 9.43
CA ARG A 12 2.32 6.86 9.58
C ARG A 12 2.31 5.88 10.75
N LEU A 13 1.46 4.87 10.66
CA LEU A 13 1.37 3.77 11.63
C LEU A 13 2.36 2.65 11.33
N PHE A 14 3.05 2.72 10.18
CA PHE A 14 3.94 1.67 9.71
C PHE A 14 5.35 2.21 9.45
N PRO A 15 6.40 1.48 9.87
CA PRO A 15 7.77 1.87 9.59
C PRO A 15 8.01 1.89 8.07
N GLU A 16 8.79 2.88 7.59
CA GLU A 16 9.17 2.93 6.18
C GLU A 16 10.04 1.71 5.83
N LYS A 17 9.49 0.82 5.01
CA LYS A 17 10.17 -0.38 4.50
C LYS A 17 10.44 -0.23 3.00
N LEU A 18 11.50 -0.90 2.54
CA LEU A 18 11.77 -1.03 1.11
C LEU A 18 10.69 -1.84 0.39
N PHE A 19 10.12 -2.83 1.09
CA PHE A 19 9.11 -3.74 0.59
C PHE A 19 8.04 -4.02 1.64
N TYR A 20 6.78 -4.05 1.20
CA TYR A 20 5.60 -4.36 2.00
C TYR A 20 4.94 -5.62 1.44
N LYS A 21 4.47 -6.51 2.31
CA LYS A 21 3.64 -7.65 1.90
C LYS A 21 2.21 -7.20 1.61
N ILE A 22 1.46 -7.94 0.79
CA ILE A 22 0.05 -7.60 0.47
C ILE A 22 -0.83 -7.36 1.72
N GLY A 23 -0.62 -8.14 2.79
CA GLY A 23 -1.35 -7.95 4.05
C GLY A 23 -0.95 -6.68 4.81
N GLU A 24 0.28 -6.20 4.64
CA GLU A 24 0.71 -4.90 5.18
C GLU A 24 0.08 -3.77 4.38
N VAL A 25 0.14 -3.83 3.05
CA VAL A 25 -0.50 -2.84 2.16
C VAL A 25 -1.99 -2.75 2.44
N SER A 26 -2.67 -3.89 2.55
CA SER A 26 -4.09 -3.97 2.91
C SER A 26 -4.43 -3.21 4.20
N ARG A 27 -3.58 -3.31 5.23
CA ARG A 27 -3.75 -2.55 6.48
C ARG A 27 -3.38 -1.08 6.36
N ILE A 28 -2.42 -0.74 5.50
CA ILE A 28 -1.99 0.65 5.26
C ILE A 28 -3.10 1.42 4.55
N VAL A 29 -3.67 0.86 3.48
CA VAL A 29 -4.65 1.54 2.63
C VAL A 29 -6.10 1.24 3.02
N GLY A 30 -6.33 0.29 3.94
CA GLY A 30 -7.67 -0.10 4.39
C GLY A 30 -8.47 -0.87 3.34
N VAL A 31 -7.80 -1.50 2.38
CA VAL A 31 -8.41 -2.25 1.26
C VAL A 31 -8.13 -3.73 1.44
N GLU A 32 -9.12 -4.57 1.17
CA GLU A 32 -8.97 -6.02 1.29
C GLU A 32 -7.94 -6.60 0.31
N SER A 33 -7.18 -7.60 0.76
CA SER A 33 -6.08 -8.17 -0.05
C SER A 33 -6.52 -8.81 -1.37
N TYR A 34 -7.79 -9.19 -1.53
CA TYR A 34 -8.30 -9.70 -2.80
C TYR A 34 -8.58 -8.56 -3.80
N VAL A 35 -8.99 -7.38 -3.32
CA VAL A 35 -9.20 -6.19 -4.15
C VAL A 35 -7.87 -5.71 -4.71
N LEU A 36 -6.82 -5.70 -3.89
CA LEU A 36 -5.47 -5.37 -4.35
C LEU A 36 -5.00 -6.32 -5.47
N ARG A 37 -5.29 -7.63 -5.38
CA ARG A 37 -4.97 -8.60 -6.45
C ARG A 37 -5.77 -8.35 -7.72
N TYR A 38 -7.03 -7.92 -7.58
CA TYR A 38 -7.84 -7.55 -8.72
C TYR A 38 -7.26 -6.29 -9.40
N TRP A 39 -6.81 -5.31 -8.62
CA TRP A 39 -6.13 -4.13 -9.17
C TRP A 39 -4.82 -4.47 -9.88
N GLU A 40 -4.07 -5.46 -9.42
CA GLU A 40 -2.89 -5.98 -10.15
C GLU A 40 -3.24 -6.52 -11.55
N THR A 41 -4.46 -7.00 -11.77
CA THR A 41 -4.90 -7.50 -13.08
C THR A 41 -5.47 -6.39 -13.96
N GLU A 42 -6.12 -5.40 -13.37
CA GLU A 42 -6.73 -4.28 -14.10
C GLU A 42 -5.72 -3.18 -14.45
N PHE A 43 -4.68 -2.98 -13.62
CA PHE A 43 -3.73 -1.89 -13.76
C PHE A 43 -2.31 -2.43 -14.02
N PRO A 44 -1.84 -2.39 -15.27
CA PRO A 44 -0.50 -2.89 -15.64
C PRO A 44 0.65 -2.18 -14.89
N PHE A 45 0.42 -0.95 -14.44
CA PHE A 45 1.38 -0.17 -13.66
C PHE A 45 1.50 -0.64 -12.20
N LEU A 46 0.51 -1.37 -11.68
CA LEU A 46 0.52 -1.94 -10.33
C LEU A 46 0.95 -3.41 -10.42
N SER A 47 2.23 -3.63 -10.72
CA SER A 47 2.81 -4.97 -10.90
C SER A 47 3.81 -5.32 -9.79
N PRO A 48 3.33 -5.69 -8.58
CA PRO A 48 4.21 -6.02 -7.46
C PRO A 48 5.13 -7.19 -7.82
N ARG A 49 6.40 -7.07 -7.43
CA ARG A 49 7.39 -8.11 -7.71
C ARG A 49 7.10 -9.35 -6.86
N LYS A 50 7.48 -10.52 -7.39
CA LYS A 50 7.54 -11.75 -6.59
C LYS A 50 8.90 -11.82 -5.90
N SER A 51 8.90 -12.04 -4.59
CA SER A 51 10.10 -12.35 -3.83
C SER A 51 10.67 -13.72 -4.24
N LYS A 52 11.89 -14.03 -3.79
CA LYS A 52 12.50 -15.36 -3.97
C LYS A 52 11.64 -16.51 -3.42
N SER A 53 10.76 -16.23 -2.47
CA SER A 53 9.82 -17.20 -1.87
C SER A 53 8.43 -17.19 -2.53
N GLY A 54 8.26 -16.50 -3.66
CA GLY A 54 6.99 -16.44 -4.41
C GLY A 54 5.94 -15.50 -3.81
N GLN A 55 6.29 -14.74 -2.78
CA GLN A 55 5.38 -13.78 -2.13
C GLN A 55 5.35 -12.46 -2.89
N ARG A 56 4.17 -11.84 -2.98
CA ARG A 56 4.02 -10.49 -3.57
C ARG A 56 4.59 -9.46 -2.62
N VAL A 57 5.47 -8.61 -3.15
CA VAL A 57 6.07 -7.49 -2.44
C VAL A 57 5.81 -6.20 -3.20
N TYR A 58 5.25 -5.23 -2.48
CA TYR A 58 4.95 -3.88 -2.95
C TYR A 58 6.07 -2.96 -2.50
N THR A 59 6.50 -2.07 -3.38
CA THR A 59 7.40 -0.98 -3.04
C THR A 59 6.62 0.16 -2.42
N LYS A 60 7.33 1.12 -1.81
CA LYS A 60 6.72 2.37 -1.35
C LYS A 60 5.93 3.06 -2.48
N LYS A 61 6.46 3.08 -3.70
CA LYS A 61 5.79 3.66 -4.87
C LYS A 61 4.47 2.97 -5.22
N ASP A 62 4.42 1.64 -5.08
CA ASP A 62 3.18 0.89 -5.33
C ASP A 62 2.13 1.21 -4.27
N VAL A 63 2.55 1.40 -3.02
CA VAL A 63 1.66 1.78 -1.92
C VAL A 63 1.18 3.22 -2.06
N ASP A 64 2.05 4.15 -2.47
CA ASP A 64 1.69 5.56 -2.67
C ASP A 64 0.72 5.77 -3.87
N LEU A 65 0.60 4.77 -4.74
CA LEU A 65 -0.29 4.78 -5.91
C LEU A 65 -1.71 4.27 -5.60
N ILE A 66 -1.85 3.50 -4.52
CA ILE A 66 -3.09 2.87 -4.04
C ILE A 66 -3.77 3.81 -3.06
#